data_AF-A0A3R7WK86-F1
#
_entry.id   AF-A0A3R7WK86-F1
#
_cell.length_a   1.000
_cell.length_b   1.000
_cell.length_c   1.000
_cell.angle_alpha   90.00
_cell.angle_beta   90.00
_cell.angle_gamma   90.00
#
_symmetry.space_group_name_H-M   'P 1'
#
loop_
_entity.id
_entity.type
_entity.pdbx_description
1 polymer ?
#
loop_
_entity_poly.entity_id
_entity_poly.type
_entity_poly.pdbx_seq_one_letter_code
_entity_poly.pdbx_strand_id
1 'polypeptide(L)'
;MRSRVTVAVVLALTWQPTIASPTAAEFIAQGVAYQLDTHDLIQAKHMYQAALSVSPDNVEALHLLGSVAYHEGHFHEAQEYLEQAISVSSSLDKSAMTHCNLAETLRKLHRPADGLHHGDMCFNATGGSEFSLLVLAWLYKDLDEPSKAVDVLRRLVAMNDQHLEAWDTLDRAVAIYQQLLVRQPNNVALLNNLGAALLYTGRPDDARPYLEQSVRENPSNPQSFVNLKTYYADSGDLDMARQMLQRAYDVSHADVLRIDMATLLPQVFTSQAHLDTTRRNMHAAIDALLLLASSLHVENPEATKLATLHSHSCPALHFTAPHIALGVGTLFEFDKTFRRLRIGFMSKFFVPNHAHGMLLRGVLAHLNRQLFHVTLVVVPDPQQQVDAGMAAAADAVKVLSMHLAHSQQ
;
A
#
# COMPACT_ATOMS: atom_id res chain seq x y z
N MET A 1 84.20 -39.73 -19.29
CA MET A 1 83.21 -39.07 -18.42
C MET A 1 82.17 -38.40 -19.31
N ARG A 2 81.00 -39.01 -19.48
CA ARG A 2 79.90 -38.47 -20.30
C ARG A 2 78.71 -38.21 -19.37
N SER A 3 78.31 -36.95 -19.31
CA SER A 3 77.22 -36.39 -18.53
C SER A 3 75.88 -37.03 -18.90
N ARG A 4 75.16 -37.56 -17.90
CA ARG A 4 73.74 -37.91 -18.02
C ARG A 4 72.93 -36.62 -17.97
N VAL A 5 72.30 -36.27 -19.08
CA VAL A 5 71.24 -35.24 -19.13
C VAL A 5 69.91 -35.98 -18.97
N THR A 6 69.24 -35.75 -17.86
CA THR A 6 67.87 -36.22 -17.63
C THR A 6 66.93 -35.21 -18.25
N VAL A 7 66.23 -35.58 -19.33
CA VAL A 7 65.15 -34.77 -19.91
C VAL A 7 63.89 -35.01 -19.08
N ALA A 8 63.47 -33.99 -18.32
CA ALA A 8 62.16 -33.98 -17.67
C ALA A 8 61.12 -33.47 -18.69
N VAL A 9 60.18 -34.34 -19.06
CA VAL A 9 58.99 -33.95 -19.83
C VAL A 9 58.01 -33.29 -18.85
N VAL A 10 57.87 -31.97 -18.93
CA VAL A 10 56.82 -31.24 -18.22
C VAL A 10 55.55 -31.32 -19.08
N LEU A 11 54.60 -32.15 -18.68
CA LEU A 11 53.22 -32.08 -19.17
C LEU A 11 52.57 -30.82 -18.60
N ALA A 12 52.44 -29.78 -19.43
CA ALA A 12 51.63 -28.61 -19.11
C ALA A 12 50.15 -29.01 -19.13
N LEU A 13 49.63 -29.41 -17.97
CA LEU A 13 48.19 -29.42 -17.71
C LEU A 13 47.74 -27.96 -17.63
N THR A 14 47.15 -27.45 -18.71
CA THR A 14 46.43 -26.17 -18.69
C THR A 14 45.23 -26.31 -17.77
N TRP A 15 45.33 -25.80 -16.55
CA TRP A 15 44.20 -25.61 -15.65
C TRP A 15 43.26 -24.59 -16.29
N GLN A 16 42.23 -25.06 -17.00
CA GLN A 16 41.08 -24.22 -17.32
C GLN A 16 40.23 -24.16 -16.05
N PRO A 17 40.00 -22.98 -15.44
CA PRO A 17 39.00 -22.88 -14.41
C PRO A 17 37.68 -23.32 -15.03
N THR A 18 37.05 -24.35 -14.47
CA THR A 18 35.66 -24.69 -14.78
C THR A 18 34.84 -23.46 -14.42
N ILE A 19 34.52 -22.64 -15.43
CA ILE A 19 33.51 -21.60 -15.31
C ILE A 19 32.24 -22.36 -14.91
N ALA A 20 31.77 -22.12 -13.69
CA ALA A 20 30.53 -22.74 -13.23
C ALA A 20 29.44 -22.42 -14.26
N SER A 21 28.71 -23.45 -14.72
CA SER A 21 27.61 -23.23 -15.64
C SER A 21 26.60 -22.29 -14.97
N PRO A 22 26.15 -21.24 -15.67
CA PRO A 22 25.28 -20.25 -15.08
C PRO A 22 23.98 -20.88 -14.55
N THR A 23 23.55 -20.41 -13.39
CA THR A 23 22.31 -20.88 -12.74
C THR A 23 21.08 -20.22 -13.38
N ALA A 24 19.90 -20.83 -13.21
CA ALA A 24 18.65 -20.22 -13.67
C ALA A 24 18.43 -18.81 -13.05
N ALA A 25 18.84 -18.60 -11.80
CA ALA A 25 18.75 -17.30 -11.14
C ALA A 25 19.64 -16.23 -11.79
N GLU A 26 20.85 -16.60 -12.24
CA GLU A 26 21.75 -15.67 -12.95
C GLU A 26 21.18 -15.26 -14.31
N PHE A 27 20.57 -16.20 -15.03
CA PHE A 27 19.86 -15.88 -16.27
C PHE A 27 18.64 -14.98 -16.03
N ILE A 28 17.83 -15.24 -15.00
CA ILE A 28 16.71 -14.37 -14.62
C ILE A 28 17.20 -12.96 -14.30
N ALA A 29 18.25 -12.83 -13.48
CA ALA A 29 18.81 -11.53 -13.12
C ALA A 29 19.30 -10.74 -14.34
N GLN A 30 19.95 -11.41 -15.31
CA GLN A 30 20.36 -10.79 -16.56
C GLN A 30 19.16 -10.37 -17.41
N GLY A 31 18.12 -11.22 -17.51
CA GLY A 31 16.90 -10.88 -18.23
C GLY A 31 16.18 -9.67 -17.65
N VAL A 32 16.08 -9.59 -16.33
CA VAL A 32 15.49 -8.43 -15.63
C VAL A 32 16.31 -7.17 -15.89
N ALA A 33 17.64 -7.26 -15.89
CA ALA A 33 18.51 -6.12 -16.24
C ALA A 33 18.26 -5.64 -17.69
N TYR A 34 18.16 -6.55 -18.66
CA TYR A 34 17.82 -6.17 -20.04
C TYR A 34 16.45 -5.50 -20.12
N GLN A 35 15.47 -6.00 -19.39
CA GLN A 35 14.11 -5.48 -19.37
C GLN A 35 14.02 -4.09 -18.73
N LEU A 36 14.69 -3.86 -17.59
CA LEU A 36 14.62 -2.59 -16.85
C LEU A 36 15.59 -1.52 -17.38
N ASP A 37 16.84 -1.90 -17.65
CA ASP A 37 17.89 -0.93 -17.95
C ASP A 37 17.92 -0.57 -19.44
N THR A 38 17.72 -1.56 -20.30
CA THR A 38 17.84 -1.39 -21.76
C THR A 38 16.49 -1.42 -22.49
N HIS A 39 15.41 -1.80 -21.81
CA HIS A 39 14.10 -2.08 -22.42
C HIS A 39 14.18 -3.06 -23.61
N ASP A 40 15.18 -3.94 -23.60
CA ASP A 40 15.42 -4.92 -24.66
C ASP A 40 14.67 -6.21 -24.30
N LEU A 41 13.40 -6.26 -24.70
CA LEU A 41 12.53 -7.42 -24.46
C LEU A 41 13.01 -8.68 -25.18
N ILE A 42 13.77 -8.53 -26.28
CA ILE A 42 14.29 -9.68 -27.04
C ILE A 42 15.38 -10.37 -26.23
N GLN A 43 16.35 -9.60 -25.72
CA GLN A 43 17.40 -10.17 -24.88
C GLN A 43 16.85 -10.67 -23.55
N ALA A 44 15.88 -9.96 -22.95
CA ALA A 44 15.19 -10.44 -21.75
C ALA A 44 14.53 -11.82 -21.99
N LYS A 45 13.76 -11.96 -23.08
CA LYS A 45 13.12 -13.23 -23.49
C LYS A 45 14.14 -14.35 -23.65
N HIS A 46 15.26 -14.09 -24.33
CA HIS A 46 16.34 -15.07 -24.47
C HIS A 46 16.92 -15.51 -23.13
N MET A 47 17.14 -14.58 -22.20
CA MET A 47 17.67 -14.92 -20.88
C MET A 47 16.67 -15.74 -20.07
N TYR A 48 15.38 -15.41 -20.09
CA TYR A 48 14.37 -16.22 -19.40
C TYR A 48 14.21 -17.61 -20.02
N GLN A 49 14.31 -17.75 -21.34
CA GLN A 49 14.34 -19.06 -22.01
C GLN A 49 15.59 -19.87 -21.63
N ALA A 50 16.75 -19.22 -21.49
CA ALA A 50 17.96 -19.86 -20.99
C ALA A 50 17.78 -20.34 -19.53
N ALA A 51 17.11 -19.56 -18.69
CA ALA A 51 16.75 -19.98 -17.33
C ALA A 51 15.88 -21.25 -17.34
N LEU A 52 14.88 -21.34 -18.23
CA LEU A 52 14.06 -22.54 -18.39
C LEU A 52 14.81 -23.75 -18.95
N SER A 53 15.85 -23.53 -19.77
CA SER A 53 16.71 -24.62 -20.25
C SER A 53 17.50 -25.29 -19.11
N VAL A 54 17.81 -24.53 -18.05
CA VAL A 54 18.47 -25.03 -16.83
C VAL A 54 17.46 -25.59 -15.83
N SER A 55 16.31 -24.94 -15.69
CA SER A 55 15.24 -25.30 -14.75
C SER A 55 13.88 -25.14 -15.42
N PRO A 56 13.34 -26.21 -16.06
CA PRO A 56 12.11 -26.13 -16.85
C PRO A 56 10.87 -25.69 -16.05
N ASP A 57 10.82 -26.02 -14.76
CA ASP A 57 9.70 -25.71 -13.86
C ASP A 57 9.95 -24.42 -13.04
N ASN A 58 10.82 -23.53 -13.51
CA ASN A 58 11.11 -22.28 -12.79
C ASN A 58 9.94 -21.29 -12.91
N VAL A 59 9.18 -21.16 -11.81
CA VAL A 59 8.01 -20.29 -11.69
C VAL A 59 8.28 -18.84 -12.10
N GLU A 60 9.43 -18.29 -11.69
CA GLU A 60 9.79 -16.89 -11.94
C GLU A 60 10.11 -16.64 -13.41
N ALA A 61 10.89 -17.53 -14.05
CA ALA A 61 11.17 -17.44 -15.49
C ALA A 61 9.90 -17.61 -16.34
N LEU A 62 9.00 -18.53 -15.98
CA LEU A 62 7.71 -18.69 -16.65
C LEU A 62 6.83 -17.43 -16.47
N HIS A 63 6.76 -16.87 -15.27
CA HIS A 63 6.04 -15.63 -15.00
C HIS A 63 6.56 -14.47 -15.86
N LEU A 64 7.89 -14.29 -15.92
CA LEU A 64 8.53 -13.22 -16.67
C LEU A 64 8.37 -13.39 -18.18
N LEU A 65 8.43 -14.62 -18.70
CA LEU A 65 8.09 -14.89 -20.11
C LEU A 65 6.64 -14.56 -20.44
N GLY A 66 5.71 -14.88 -19.53
CA GLY A 66 4.32 -14.49 -19.65
C GLY A 66 4.14 -12.96 -19.70
N SER A 67 4.86 -12.23 -18.85
CA SER A 67 4.88 -10.76 -18.85
C SER A 67 5.47 -10.19 -20.15
N VAL A 68 6.58 -10.73 -20.65
CA VAL A 68 7.17 -10.29 -21.94
C VAL A 68 6.20 -10.55 -23.09
N ALA A 69 5.62 -11.76 -23.18
CA ALA A 69 4.63 -12.09 -24.21
C ALA A 69 3.40 -11.17 -24.15
N TYR A 70 2.96 -10.78 -22.95
CA TYR A 70 1.89 -9.80 -22.76
C TYR A 70 2.26 -8.43 -23.34
N HIS A 71 3.46 -7.93 -23.05
CA HIS A 71 3.93 -6.64 -23.57
C HIS A 71 4.12 -6.63 -25.09
N GLU A 72 4.46 -7.77 -25.69
CA GLU A 72 4.51 -7.95 -27.15
C GLU A 72 3.12 -8.09 -27.79
N GLY A 73 2.05 -8.22 -26.99
CA GLY A 73 0.68 -8.41 -27.47
C GLY A 73 0.33 -9.87 -27.80
N HIS A 74 1.22 -10.82 -27.51
CA HIS A 74 1.03 -12.26 -27.69
C HIS A 74 0.23 -12.85 -26.52
N PHE A 75 -1.03 -12.44 -26.36
CA PHE A 75 -1.82 -12.75 -25.16
C PHE A 75 -2.11 -14.24 -24.94
N HIS A 76 -2.21 -15.05 -26.00
CA HIS A 76 -2.37 -16.50 -25.86
C HIS A 76 -1.09 -17.17 -25.33
N GLU A 77 0.09 -16.79 -25.85
CA GLU A 77 1.39 -17.26 -25.35
C GLU A 77 1.60 -16.82 -23.88
N ALA A 78 1.21 -15.58 -23.56
CA ALA A 78 1.24 -15.08 -22.20
C ALA A 78 0.37 -15.92 -21.25
N GLN A 79 -0.85 -16.27 -21.65
CA GLN A 79 -1.74 -17.12 -20.87
C GLN A 79 -1.09 -18.48 -20.58
N GLU A 80 -0.51 -19.13 -21.60
CA GLU A 80 0.14 -20.44 -21.45
C GLU A 80 1.28 -20.40 -20.44
N TYR A 81 2.18 -19.42 -20.53
CA TYR A 81 3.30 -19.29 -19.60
C TYR A 81 2.85 -19.01 -18.16
N LEU A 82 1.83 -18.15 -17.99
CA LEU A 82 1.30 -17.80 -16.66
C LEU A 82 0.56 -18.97 -16.01
N GLU A 83 -0.22 -19.73 -16.79
CA GLU A 83 -0.88 -20.96 -16.30
C GLU A 83 0.13 -22.03 -15.92
N GLN A 84 1.20 -22.21 -16.71
CA GLN A 84 2.31 -23.11 -16.36
C GLN A 84 2.97 -22.67 -15.05
N ALA A 85 3.32 -21.38 -14.90
CA ALA A 85 3.90 -20.82 -13.68
C ALA A 85 3.03 -21.08 -12.44
N ILE A 86 1.71 -20.98 -12.57
CA ILE A 86 0.77 -21.30 -11.48
C ILE A 86 0.78 -22.81 -11.19
N SER A 87 0.77 -23.65 -12.23
CA SER A 87 0.70 -25.12 -12.08
C SER A 87 1.92 -25.72 -11.36
N VAL A 88 3.10 -25.13 -11.55
CA VAL A 88 4.36 -25.57 -10.91
C VAL A 88 4.64 -24.85 -9.59
N SER A 89 3.84 -23.85 -9.21
CA SER A 89 4.02 -23.12 -7.96
C SER A 89 3.63 -23.97 -6.75
N SER A 90 4.46 -23.90 -5.70
CA SER A 90 4.23 -24.60 -4.42
C SER A 90 3.41 -23.81 -3.40
N SER A 91 3.15 -22.52 -3.65
CA SER A 91 2.29 -21.71 -2.76
C SER A 91 1.61 -20.56 -3.50
N LEU A 92 0.45 -20.15 -2.96
CA LEU A 92 -0.31 -19.02 -3.48
C LEU A 92 0.47 -17.71 -3.36
N ASP A 93 1.13 -17.47 -2.22
CA ASP A 93 1.89 -16.23 -1.97
C ASP A 93 2.98 -15.96 -3.03
N LYS A 94 3.63 -17.02 -3.54
CA LYS A 94 4.66 -16.90 -4.58
C LYS A 94 4.09 -16.69 -5.98
N SER A 95 2.81 -17.02 -6.19
CA SER A 95 2.13 -16.92 -7.49
C SER A 95 1.09 -15.79 -7.55
N ALA A 96 0.95 -15.00 -6.48
CA ALA A 96 -0.02 -13.92 -6.39
C ALA A 96 0.09 -12.93 -7.57
N MET A 97 1.31 -12.48 -7.88
CA MET A 97 1.53 -11.58 -9.03
C MET A 97 1.25 -12.26 -10.37
N THR A 98 1.53 -13.56 -10.49
CA THR A 98 1.17 -14.36 -11.67
C THR A 98 -0.33 -14.41 -11.89
N HIS A 99 -1.11 -14.53 -10.80
CA HIS A 99 -2.57 -14.44 -10.87
C HIS A 99 -3.05 -13.06 -11.32
N CYS A 100 -2.45 -11.97 -10.84
CA CYS A 100 -2.78 -10.62 -11.34
C CYS A 100 -2.48 -10.47 -12.85
N ASN A 101 -1.30 -10.89 -13.30
CA ASN A 101 -0.93 -10.82 -14.72
C ASN A 101 -1.81 -11.72 -15.59
N LEU A 102 -2.22 -12.90 -15.10
CA LEU A 102 -3.13 -13.78 -15.83
C LEU A 102 -4.53 -13.18 -15.92
N ALA A 103 -5.02 -12.57 -14.85
CA ALA A 103 -6.30 -11.87 -14.84
C ALA A 103 -6.32 -10.72 -15.87
N GLU A 104 -5.25 -9.93 -15.94
CA GLU A 104 -5.10 -8.88 -16.96
C GLU A 104 -4.99 -9.46 -18.37
N THR A 105 -4.24 -10.55 -18.55
CA THR A 105 -4.10 -11.25 -19.85
C THR A 105 -5.45 -11.77 -20.35
N LEU A 106 -6.24 -12.41 -19.47
CA LEU A 106 -7.58 -12.90 -19.80
C LEU A 106 -8.53 -11.76 -20.16
N ARG A 107 -8.40 -10.60 -19.51
CA ARG A 107 -9.12 -9.39 -19.88
C ARG A 107 -8.78 -8.91 -21.29
N LYS A 108 -7.50 -8.92 -21.69
CA LYS A 108 -7.07 -8.61 -23.07
C LYS A 108 -7.54 -9.62 -24.10
N LEU A 109 -7.76 -10.87 -23.68
CA LEU A 109 -8.39 -11.92 -24.48
C LEU A 109 -9.93 -11.83 -24.50
N HIS A 110 -10.53 -10.77 -23.97
CA HIS A 110 -11.98 -10.58 -23.86
C HIS A 110 -12.69 -11.65 -23.03
N ARG A 111 -12.00 -12.20 -22.02
CA ARG A 111 -12.51 -13.19 -21.06
C ARG A 111 -12.47 -12.66 -19.61
N PRO A 112 -13.09 -11.50 -19.30
CA PRO A 112 -12.99 -10.89 -17.97
C PRO A 112 -13.64 -11.73 -16.86
N ALA A 113 -14.64 -12.56 -17.19
CA ALA A 113 -15.26 -13.47 -16.21
C ALA A 113 -14.27 -14.53 -15.71
N ASP A 114 -13.44 -15.08 -16.60
CA ASP A 114 -12.40 -16.05 -16.25
C ASP A 114 -11.27 -15.36 -15.47
N GLY A 115 -10.95 -14.11 -15.84
CA GLY A 115 -9.97 -13.28 -15.15
C GLY A 115 -10.35 -12.94 -13.71
N LEU A 116 -11.64 -12.87 -13.38
CA LEU A 116 -12.13 -12.47 -12.05
C LEU A 116 -11.62 -13.41 -10.94
N HIS A 117 -11.66 -14.73 -11.19
CA HIS A 117 -11.13 -15.71 -10.24
C HIS A 117 -9.66 -15.44 -9.90
N HIS A 118 -8.83 -15.17 -10.91
CA HIS A 118 -7.41 -14.88 -10.69
C HIS A 118 -7.18 -13.49 -10.07
N GLY A 119 -8.00 -12.49 -10.41
CA GLY A 119 -8.00 -11.19 -9.76
C GLY A 119 -8.27 -11.31 -8.25
N ASP A 120 -9.27 -12.10 -7.86
CA ASP A 120 -9.61 -12.34 -6.46
C ASP A 120 -8.50 -13.10 -5.71
N MET A 121 -7.90 -14.12 -6.35
CA MET A 121 -6.76 -14.85 -5.78
C MET A 121 -5.57 -13.92 -5.51
N CYS A 122 -5.25 -13.04 -6.46
CA CYS A 122 -4.19 -12.04 -6.28
C CYS A 122 -4.53 -11.03 -5.17
N PHE A 123 -5.77 -10.54 -5.16
CA PHE A 123 -6.24 -9.59 -4.15
C PHE A 123 -6.13 -10.18 -2.74
N ASN A 124 -6.62 -11.40 -2.53
CA ASN A 124 -6.58 -12.06 -1.23
C ASN A 124 -5.15 -12.37 -0.78
N ALA A 125 -4.29 -12.86 -1.69
CA ALA A 125 -2.91 -13.21 -1.36
C ALA A 125 -2.03 -11.97 -1.05
N THR A 126 -2.34 -10.83 -1.67
CA THR A 126 -1.57 -9.57 -1.46
C THR A 126 -2.17 -8.65 -0.39
N GLY A 127 -3.32 -9.01 0.19
CA GLY A 127 -4.07 -8.12 1.07
C GLY A 127 -4.62 -6.87 0.37
N GLY A 128 -4.77 -6.91 -0.96
CA GLY A 128 -5.23 -5.79 -1.78
C GLY A 128 -4.14 -4.79 -2.16
N SER A 129 -3.07 -5.26 -2.80
CA SER A 129 -2.05 -4.40 -3.43
C SER A 129 -2.65 -3.48 -4.50
N GLU A 130 -1.94 -2.39 -4.83
CA GLU A 130 -2.38 -1.37 -5.82
C GLU A 130 -2.75 -2.00 -7.16
N PHE A 131 -1.87 -2.86 -7.65
CA PHE A 131 -2.07 -3.55 -8.91
C PHE A 131 -3.26 -4.53 -8.86
N SER A 132 -3.45 -5.26 -7.76
CA SER A 132 -4.61 -6.16 -7.61
C SER A 132 -5.95 -5.40 -7.61
N LEU A 133 -6.00 -4.23 -6.98
CA LEU A 133 -7.17 -3.36 -7.00
C LEU A 133 -7.42 -2.80 -8.40
N LEU A 134 -6.38 -2.37 -9.10
CA LEU A 134 -6.49 -1.86 -10.46
C LEU A 134 -7.03 -2.93 -11.43
N VAL A 135 -6.49 -4.15 -11.36
CA VAL A 135 -6.94 -5.29 -12.16
C VAL A 135 -8.41 -5.60 -11.89
N LEU A 136 -8.82 -5.68 -10.62
CA LEU A 136 -10.22 -5.92 -10.26
C LEU A 136 -11.14 -4.80 -10.75
N ALA A 137 -10.72 -3.54 -10.65
CA ALA A 137 -11.49 -2.40 -11.15
C ALA A 137 -11.70 -2.50 -12.67
N TRP A 138 -10.67 -2.87 -13.44
CA TRP A 138 -10.78 -3.10 -14.88
C TRP A 138 -11.68 -4.27 -15.22
N LEU A 139 -11.60 -5.37 -14.48
CA LEU A 139 -12.46 -6.54 -14.70
C LEU A 139 -13.94 -6.21 -14.43
N TYR A 140 -14.24 -5.54 -13.31
CA TYR A 140 -15.62 -5.13 -13.00
C TYR A 140 -16.16 -4.11 -14.00
N LYS A 141 -15.29 -3.24 -14.54
CA LYS A 141 -15.65 -2.34 -15.63
C LYS A 141 -16.00 -3.11 -16.91
N ASP A 142 -15.19 -4.09 -17.30
CA ASP A 142 -15.40 -4.89 -18.52
C ASP A 142 -16.59 -5.86 -18.38
N LEU A 143 -16.99 -6.20 -17.15
CA LEU A 143 -18.19 -6.99 -16.82
C LEU A 143 -19.48 -6.15 -16.67
N ASP A 144 -19.41 -4.83 -16.84
CA ASP A 144 -20.52 -3.90 -16.60
C ASP A 144 -21.10 -3.99 -15.18
N GLU A 145 -20.22 -4.13 -14.18
CA GLU A 145 -20.55 -4.14 -12.76
C GLU A 145 -20.06 -2.84 -12.05
N PRO A 146 -20.68 -1.67 -12.34
CA PRO A 146 -20.18 -0.37 -11.89
C PRO A 146 -20.12 -0.23 -10.37
N SER A 147 -20.99 -0.93 -9.63
CA SER A 147 -21.00 -0.94 -8.16
C SER A 147 -19.71 -1.51 -7.58
N LYS A 148 -19.29 -2.68 -8.03
CA LYS A 148 -18.07 -3.31 -7.56
C LYS A 148 -16.82 -2.56 -8.06
N ALA A 149 -16.86 -2.05 -9.29
CA ALA A 149 -15.78 -1.21 -9.81
C ALA A 149 -15.53 0.03 -8.93
N VAL A 150 -16.60 0.75 -8.53
CA VAL A 150 -16.49 1.90 -7.63
C VAL A 150 -15.96 1.50 -6.27
N ASP A 151 -16.44 0.40 -5.69
CA ASP A 151 -15.96 -0.06 -4.38
C ASP A 151 -14.43 -0.31 -4.38
N VAL A 152 -13.92 -0.94 -5.43
CA VAL A 152 -12.48 -1.19 -5.60
C VAL A 152 -11.70 0.10 -5.88
N LEU A 153 -12.20 0.96 -6.76
CA LEU A 153 -11.56 2.24 -7.09
C LEU A 153 -11.47 3.18 -5.88
N ARG A 154 -12.47 3.20 -5.01
CA ARG A 154 -12.43 3.96 -3.75
C ARG A 154 -11.32 3.48 -2.83
N ARG A 155 -11.08 2.17 -2.76
CA ARG A 155 -9.97 1.60 -1.98
C ARG A 155 -8.61 1.95 -2.60
N LEU A 156 -8.52 1.92 -3.93
CA LEU A 156 -7.32 2.31 -4.66
C LEU A 156 -6.95 3.77 -4.40
N VAL A 157 -7.91 4.69 -4.56
CA VAL A 157 -7.72 6.12 -4.30
C VAL A 157 -7.41 6.41 -2.83
N ALA A 158 -8.05 5.71 -1.89
CA ALA A 158 -7.75 5.86 -0.47
C ALA A 158 -6.31 5.43 -0.11
N MET A 159 -5.73 4.50 -0.88
CA MET A 159 -4.35 4.06 -0.70
C MET A 159 -3.34 4.95 -1.43
N ASN A 160 -3.69 5.42 -2.63
CA ASN A 160 -2.87 6.30 -3.44
C ASN A 160 -3.76 7.34 -4.15
N ASP A 161 -3.79 8.56 -3.62
CA ASP A 161 -4.62 9.64 -4.13
C ASP A 161 -4.14 10.21 -5.47
N GLN A 162 -2.95 9.80 -5.95
CA GLN A 162 -2.38 10.29 -7.22
C GLN A 162 -2.77 9.45 -8.44
N HIS A 163 -3.56 8.38 -8.26
CA HIS A 163 -3.92 7.48 -9.36
C HIS A 163 -4.97 8.11 -10.31
N LEU A 164 -4.53 8.92 -11.27
CA LEU A 164 -5.40 9.70 -12.16
C LEU A 164 -6.44 8.87 -12.92
N GLU A 165 -6.08 7.67 -13.38
CA GLU A 165 -7.03 6.77 -14.06
C GLU A 165 -8.17 6.32 -13.14
N ALA A 166 -7.90 6.18 -11.84
CA ALA A 166 -8.90 5.76 -10.88
C ALA A 166 -9.93 6.87 -10.67
N TRP A 167 -9.45 8.12 -10.58
CA TRP A 167 -10.30 9.31 -10.53
C TRP A 167 -11.18 9.48 -11.78
N ASP A 168 -10.60 9.39 -12.98
CA ASP A 168 -11.38 9.46 -14.23
C ASP A 168 -12.44 8.35 -14.30
N THR A 169 -12.09 7.14 -13.85
CA THR A 169 -13.04 6.02 -13.85
C THR A 169 -14.16 6.21 -12.82
N LEU A 170 -13.88 6.81 -11.65
CA LEU A 170 -14.91 7.19 -10.68
C LEU A 170 -15.86 8.26 -11.25
N ASP A 171 -15.34 9.25 -11.96
CA ASP A 171 -16.17 10.27 -12.63
C ASP A 171 -17.07 9.68 -13.71
N ARG A 172 -16.55 8.74 -14.50
CA ARG A 172 -17.37 7.99 -15.46
C ARG A 172 -18.44 7.14 -14.77
N ALA A 173 -18.13 6.54 -13.62
CA ALA A 173 -19.10 5.77 -12.86
C ALA A 173 -20.26 6.63 -12.35
N VAL A 174 -19.99 7.89 -11.94
CA VAL A 174 -21.04 8.86 -11.59
C VAL A 174 -22.00 9.07 -12.78
N ALA A 175 -21.48 9.28 -13.98
CA ALA A 175 -22.31 9.45 -15.18
C ALA A 175 -23.17 8.21 -15.48
N ILE A 176 -22.60 7.01 -15.32
CA ILE A 176 -23.34 5.74 -15.51
C ILE A 176 -24.48 5.62 -14.49
N TYR A 177 -24.22 5.89 -13.21
CA TYR A 177 -25.28 5.82 -12.20
C TYR A 177 -26.39 6.82 -12.44
N GLN A 178 -26.06 8.05 -12.85
CA GLN A 178 -27.07 9.04 -13.20
C GLN A 178 -27.98 8.52 -14.34
N GLN A 179 -27.41 7.90 -15.37
CA GLN A 179 -28.18 7.30 -16.46
C GLN A 179 -29.04 6.11 -16.02
N LEU A 180 -28.51 5.23 -15.17
CA LEU A 180 -29.26 4.09 -14.63
C LEU A 180 -30.41 4.55 -13.73
N LEU A 181 -30.18 5.60 -12.93
CA LEU A 181 -31.17 6.16 -12.02
C LEU A 181 -32.35 6.81 -12.75
N VAL A 182 -32.16 7.34 -13.97
CA VAL A 182 -33.28 7.78 -14.83
C VAL A 182 -34.28 6.64 -15.08
N ARG A 183 -33.79 5.40 -15.23
CA ARG A 183 -34.64 4.22 -15.45
C ARG A 183 -35.18 3.62 -14.16
N GLN A 184 -34.46 3.80 -13.05
CA GLN A 184 -34.77 3.21 -11.75
C GLN A 184 -34.65 4.25 -10.62
N PRO A 185 -35.54 5.25 -10.57
CA PRO A 185 -35.37 6.45 -9.75
C PRO A 185 -35.32 6.19 -8.24
N ASN A 186 -35.89 5.06 -7.79
CA ASN A 186 -35.97 4.68 -6.38
C ASN A 186 -35.07 3.49 -6.04
N ASN A 187 -34.14 3.12 -6.92
CA ASN A 187 -33.21 2.04 -6.63
C ASN A 187 -32.20 2.50 -5.57
N VAL A 188 -32.39 2.00 -4.35
CA VAL A 188 -31.57 2.28 -3.16
C VAL A 188 -30.08 2.06 -3.42
N ALA A 189 -29.71 0.97 -4.11
CA ALA A 189 -28.31 0.68 -4.37
C ALA A 189 -27.67 1.72 -5.32
N LEU A 190 -28.39 2.12 -6.38
CA LEU A 190 -27.93 3.16 -7.31
C LEU A 190 -27.83 4.52 -6.62
N LEU A 191 -28.84 4.91 -5.83
CA LEU A 191 -28.84 6.15 -5.05
C LEU A 191 -27.64 6.19 -4.08
N ASN A 192 -27.43 5.11 -3.35
CA ASN A 192 -26.35 4.96 -2.39
C ASN A 192 -24.97 5.02 -3.04
N ASN A 193 -24.79 4.31 -4.16
CA ASN A 193 -23.50 4.22 -4.85
C ASN A 193 -23.16 5.51 -5.61
N LEU A 194 -24.17 6.18 -6.19
CA LEU A 194 -24.00 7.52 -6.75
C LEU A 194 -23.58 8.52 -5.69
N GLY A 195 -24.29 8.56 -4.55
CA GLY A 195 -23.94 9.44 -3.44
C GLY A 195 -22.51 9.20 -2.93
N ALA A 196 -22.11 7.94 -2.77
CA ALA A 196 -20.73 7.61 -2.42
C ALA A 196 -19.73 8.09 -3.48
N ALA A 197 -19.95 7.79 -4.76
CA ALA A 197 -19.04 8.22 -5.82
C ALA A 197 -18.92 9.76 -5.91
N LEU A 198 -20.01 10.49 -5.66
CA LEU A 198 -20.01 11.95 -5.58
C LEU A 198 -19.20 12.48 -4.38
N LEU A 199 -19.32 11.88 -3.19
CA LEU A 199 -18.47 12.22 -2.04
C LEU A 199 -16.99 12.02 -2.36
N TYR A 200 -16.64 10.85 -2.88
CA TYR A 200 -15.25 10.51 -3.19
C TYR A 200 -14.66 11.41 -4.28
N THR A 201 -15.47 11.88 -5.24
CA THR A 201 -15.05 12.82 -6.29
C THR A 201 -15.12 14.30 -5.87
N GLY A 202 -15.27 14.58 -4.57
CA GLY A 202 -15.25 15.95 -4.03
C GLY A 202 -16.48 16.78 -4.36
N ARG A 203 -17.63 16.15 -4.65
CA ARG A 203 -18.92 16.79 -4.93
C ARG A 203 -19.95 16.49 -3.81
N PRO A 204 -19.72 16.92 -2.56
CA PRO A 204 -20.58 16.58 -1.44
C PRO A 204 -21.97 17.21 -1.53
N ASP A 205 -22.10 18.40 -2.09
CA ASP A 205 -23.39 19.08 -2.26
C ASP A 205 -24.32 18.31 -3.21
N ASP A 206 -23.75 17.73 -4.28
CA ASP A 206 -24.49 16.87 -5.21
C ASP A 206 -24.82 15.51 -4.59
N ALA A 207 -23.94 14.99 -3.71
CA ALA A 207 -24.11 13.67 -3.10
C ALA A 207 -25.30 13.60 -2.14
N ARG A 208 -25.46 14.64 -1.30
CA ARG A 208 -26.45 14.69 -0.23
C ARG A 208 -27.87 14.30 -0.64
N PRO A 209 -28.49 14.90 -1.69
CA PRO A 209 -29.88 14.59 -2.04
C PRO A 209 -30.08 13.10 -2.38
N TYR A 210 -29.12 12.45 -3.04
CA TYR A 210 -29.19 11.02 -3.37
C TYR A 210 -29.04 10.14 -2.13
N LEU A 211 -28.14 10.49 -1.19
CA LEU A 211 -27.97 9.76 0.06
C LEU A 211 -29.20 9.89 0.97
N GLU A 212 -29.77 11.08 1.09
CA GLU A 212 -31.02 11.29 1.82
C GLU A 212 -32.19 10.53 1.19
N GLN A 213 -32.28 10.51 -0.15
CA GLN A 213 -33.29 9.71 -0.84
C GLN A 213 -33.09 8.22 -0.58
N SER A 214 -31.85 7.71 -0.65
CA SER A 214 -31.53 6.31 -0.35
C SER A 214 -32.03 5.88 1.03
N VAL A 215 -31.84 6.73 2.04
CA VAL A 215 -32.33 6.51 3.42
C VAL A 215 -33.86 6.53 3.49
N ARG A 216 -34.54 7.40 2.72
CA ARG A 216 -36.01 7.45 2.67
C ARG A 216 -36.61 6.22 2.01
N GLU A 217 -36.05 5.76 0.90
CA GLU A 217 -36.54 4.60 0.14
C GLU A 217 -36.34 3.28 0.90
N ASN A 218 -35.24 3.15 1.65
CA ASN A 218 -35.02 2.01 2.52
C ASN A 218 -34.38 2.40 3.87
N PRO A 219 -35.21 2.67 4.89
CA PRO A 219 -34.75 2.99 6.24
C PRO A 219 -34.08 1.83 6.98
N SER A 220 -34.06 0.63 6.40
CA SER A 220 -33.40 -0.58 6.95
C SER A 220 -32.10 -0.94 6.21
N ASN A 221 -31.58 -0.06 5.34
CA ASN A 221 -30.26 -0.27 4.74
C ASN A 221 -29.17 0.42 5.57
N PRO A 222 -28.32 -0.32 6.31
CA PRO A 222 -27.26 0.28 7.13
C PRO A 222 -26.24 1.05 6.27
N GLN A 223 -25.98 0.62 5.02
CA GLN A 223 -24.99 1.27 4.16
C GLN A 223 -25.39 2.71 3.79
N SER A 224 -26.69 2.97 3.62
CA SER A 224 -27.21 4.31 3.32
C SER A 224 -26.95 5.29 4.46
N PHE A 225 -27.06 4.83 5.70
CA PHE A 225 -26.69 5.61 6.87
C PHE A 225 -25.18 5.83 6.97
N VAL A 226 -24.37 4.81 6.68
CA VAL A 226 -22.90 4.92 6.68
C VAL A 226 -22.41 5.98 5.68
N ASN A 227 -22.95 5.98 4.46
CA ASN A 227 -22.56 6.98 3.46
C ASN A 227 -23.03 8.40 3.82
N LEU A 228 -24.24 8.53 4.40
CA LEU A 228 -24.72 9.82 4.89
C LEU A 228 -23.93 10.30 6.13
N LYS A 229 -23.44 9.38 6.98
CA LYS A 229 -22.48 9.70 8.03
C LYS A 229 -21.20 10.29 7.43
N THR A 230 -20.65 9.69 6.37
CA THR A 230 -19.43 10.20 5.72
C THR A 230 -19.62 11.63 5.26
N TYR A 231 -20.75 11.95 4.60
CA TYR A 231 -21.09 13.33 4.25
C TYR A 231 -21.04 14.28 5.46
N TYR A 232 -21.70 13.93 6.57
CA TYR A 232 -21.72 14.79 7.76
C TYR A 232 -20.38 14.89 8.47
N ALA A 233 -19.60 13.81 8.49
CA ALA A 233 -18.25 13.81 9.05
C ALA A 233 -17.31 14.71 8.23
N ASP A 234 -17.41 14.65 6.90
CA ASP A 234 -16.62 15.47 5.98
C ASP A 234 -17.02 16.95 6.06
N SER A 235 -18.30 17.25 6.28
CA SER A 235 -18.79 18.62 6.51
C SER A 235 -18.54 19.14 7.93
N GLY A 236 -17.99 18.32 8.83
CA GLY A 236 -17.70 18.67 10.23
C GLY A 236 -18.89 18.61 11.19
N ASP A 237 -20.06 18.15 10.75
CA ASP A 237 -21.24 17.95 11.60
C ASP A 237 -21.19 16.57 12.27
N LEU A 238 -20.35 16.48 13.30
CA LEU A 238 -20.13 15.21 14.01
C LEU A 238 -21.36 14.69 14.75
N ASP A 239 -22.28 15.58 15.13
CA ASP A 239 -23.50 15.18 15.83
C ASP A 239 -24.43 14.43 14.88
N MET A 240 -24.61 14.95 13.66
CA MET A 240 -25.36 14.25 12.63
C MET A 240 -24.65 12.97 12.16
N ALA A 241 -23.32 13.00 12.03
CA ALA A 241 -22.53 11.81 11.72
C ALA A 241 -22.74 10.69 12.77
N ARG A 242 -22.74 11.04 14.06
CA ARG A 242 -23.00 10.11 15.16
C ARG A 242 -24.44 9.57 15.14
N GLN A 243 -25.42 10.43 14.86
CA GLN A 243 -26.82 10.00 14.68
C GLN A 243 -26.97 8.99 13.53
N MET A 244 -26.30 9.23 12.41
CA MET A 244 -26.35 8.30 11.27
C MET A 244 -25.68 6.96 11.61
N LEU A 245 -24.53 6.97 12.30
CA LEU A 245 -23.91 5.75 12.83
C LEU A 245 -24.82 4.99 13.80
N GLN A 246 -25.53 5.70 14.67
CA GLN A 246 -26.48 5.07 15.59
C GLN A 246 -27.61 4.38 14.83
N ARG A 247 -28.20 5.03 13.83
CA ARG A 247 -29.24 4.42 12.98
C ARG A 247 -28.73 3.22 12.19
N ALA A 248 -27.49 3.28 11.68
CA ALA A 248 -26.86 2.15 11.02
C ALA A 248 -26.71 0.95 11.97
N TYR A 249 -26.31 1.23 13.22
CA TYR A 249 -26.14 0.22 14.27
C TYR A 249 -27.47 -0.36 14.75
N ASP A 250 -28.51 0.46 14.95
CA ASP A 250 -29.84 0.00 15.38
C ASP A 250 -30.48 -1.00 14.40
N VAL A 251 -30.08 -0.93 13.13
CA VAL A 251 -30.53 -1.85 12.08
C VAL A 251 -29.63 -3.09 11.99
N SER A 252 -28.31 -2.90 11.89
CA SER A 252 -27.37 -3.99 11.59
C SER A 252 -26.81 -4.71 12.81
N HIS A 253 -26.78 -4.03 13.95
CA HIS A 253 -26.09 -4.44 15.18
C HIS A 253 -24.60 -4.77 14.97
N ALA A 254 -23.98 -4.22 13.93
CA ALA A 254 -22.59 -4.51 13.61
C ALA A 254 -21.62 -3.76 14.53
N ASP A 255 -20.76 -4.49 15.22
CA ASP A 255 -19.81 -3.92 16.19
C ASP A 255 -18.84 -2.90 15.58
N VAL A 256 -18.48 -3.07 14.29
CA VAL A 256 -17.63 -2.11 13.55
C VAL A 256 -18.20 -0.69 13.60
N LEU A 257 -19.53 -0.52 13.62
CA LEU A 257 -20.18 0.78 13.69
C LEU A 257 -20.05 1.42 15.07
N ARG A 258 -19.99 0.61 16.13
CA ARG A 258 -19.77 1.09 17.49
C ARG A 258 -18.34 1.57 17.67
N ILE A 259 -17.38 0.86 17.05
CA ILE A 259 -15.98 1.25 16.99
C ILE A 259 -15.86 2.58 16.24
N ASP A 260 -16.43 2.68 15.03
CA ASP A 260 -16.45 3.91 14.21
C ASP A 260 -17.02 5.10 15.01
N MET A 261 -18.12 4.89 15.72
CA MET A 261 -18.73 5.90 16.57
C MET A 261 -17.85 6.32 17.76
N ALA A 262 -17.12 5.39 18.37
CA ALA A 262 -16.18 5.68 19.45
C ALA A 262 -14.94 6.45 18.96
N THR A 263 -14.51 6.18 17.72
CA THR A 263 -13.31 6.79 17.11
C THR A 263 -13.62 7.97 16.18
N LEU A 264 -14.87 8.42 16.09
CA LEU A 264 -15.26 9.59 15.30
C LEU A 264 -14.75 10.88 15.95
N LEU A 265 -13.83 11.57 15.26
CA LEU A 265 -13.14 12.76 15.75
C LEU A 265 -13.36 13.99 14.83
N PRO A 266 -13.31 15.22 15.38
CA PRO A 266 -13.35 16.43 14.56
C PRO A 266 -12.09 16.56 13.72
N GLN A 267 -12.25 17.05 12.49
CA GLN A 267 -11.12 17.38 11.62
C GLN A 267 -10.26 18.51 12.21
N VAL A 268 -10.89 19.48 12.87
CA VAL A 268 -10.22 20.63 13.48
C VAL A 268 -10.66 20.80 14.93
N PHE A 269 -9.70 20.84 15.85
CA PHE A 269 -9.95 21.15 17.24
C PHE A 269 -9.94 22.67 17.45
N THR A 270 -11.02 23.21 18.01
CA THR A 270 -11.20 24.66 18.21
C THR A 270 -10.43 25.21 19.40
N SER A 271 -10.00 24.37 20.33
CA SER A 271 -9.22 24.75 21.51
C SER A 271 -8.54 23.53 22.14
N GLN A 272 -7.55 23.78 23.01
CA GLN A 272 -6.93 22.74 23.83
C GLN A 272 -7.97 22.01 24.71
N ALA A 273 -8.91 22.76 25.30
CA ALA A 273 -9.97 22.19 26.13
C ALA A 273 -10.93 21.29 25.32
N HIS A 274 -11.24 21.66 24.08
CA HIS A 274 -12.01 20.82 23.17
C HIS A 274 -11.25 19.52 22.87
N LEU A 275 -9.97 19.59 22.49
CA LEU A 275 -9.13 18.42 22.24
C LEU A 275 -9.04 17.48 23.46
N ASP A 276 -8.80 18.02 24.65
CA ASP A 276 -8.70 17.20 25.87
C ASP A 276 -10.04 16.56 26.26
N THR A 277 -11.15 17.25 25.99
CA THR A 277 -12.50 16.69 26.19
C THR A 277 -12.80 15.59 25.18
N THR A 278 -12.52 15.81 23.90
CA THR A 278 -12.70 14.81 22.85
C THR A 278 -11.87 13.56 23.11
N ARG A 279 -10.60 13.72 23.52
CA ARG A 279 -9.73 12.58 23.88
C ARG A 279 -10.29 11.78 25.05
N ARG A 280 -10.73 12.45 26.13
CA ARG A 280 -11.35 11.78 27.28
C ARG A 280 -12.61 11.00 26.88
N ASN A 281 -13.45 11.59 26.05
CA ASN A 281 -14.67 10.95 25.57
C ASN A 281 -14.37 9.72 24.70
N MET A 282 -13.39 9.83 23.79
CA MET A 282 -12.94 8.71 22.96
C MET A 282 -12.39 7.56 23.83
N HIS A 283 -11.53 7.86 24.80
CA HIS A 283 -11.00 6.84 25.72
C HIS A 283 -12.12 6.15 26.49
N ALA A 284 -13.05 6.91 27.07
CA ALA A 284 -14.18 6.35 27.80
C ALA A 284 -15.07 5.46 26.90
N ALA A 285 -15.28 5.85 25.64
CA ALA A 285 -16.05 5.06 24.68
C ALA A 285 -15.33 3.75 24.31
N ILE A 286 -14.00 3.80 24.10
CA ILE A 286 -13.19 2.60 23.84
C ILE A 286 -13.17 1.68 25.06
N ASP A 287 -12.98 2.22 26.27
CA ASP A 287 -12.99 1.44 27.51
C ASP A 287 -14.34 0.72 27.70
N ALA A 288 -15.45 1.39 27.39
CA ALA A 288 -16.78 0.78 27.42
C ALA A 288 -16.93 -0.37 26.40
N LEU A 289 -16.33 -0.26 25.22
CA LEU A 289 -16.29 -1.34 24.24
C LEU A 289 -15.41 -2.51 24.72
N LEU A 290 -14.24 -2.22 25.31
CA LEU A 290 -13.33 -3.23 25.84
C LEU A 290 -13.95 -4.06 26.96
N LEU A 291 -14.79 -3.46 27.81
CA LEU A 291 -15.57 -4.18 28.82
C LEU A 291 -16.56 -5.19 28.21
N LEU A 292 -16.94 -5.00 26.94
CA LEU A 292 -17.83 -5.88 26.19
C LEU A 292 -17.05 -6.82 25.26
N ALA A 293 -15.71 -6.78 25.26
CA ALA A 293 -14.85 -7.46 24.28
C ALA A 293 -14.81 -8.99 24.38
N SER A 294 -15.43 -9.60 25.39
CA SER A 294 -15.76 -11.04 25.34
C SER A 294 -16.81 -11.37 24.26
N SER A 295 -17.43 -10.37 23.64
CA SER A 295 -18.46 -10.49 22.59
C SER A 295 -18.16 -9.73 21.29
N LEU A 296 -17.08 -8.93 21.22
CA LEU A 296 -16.71 -8.18 20.01
C LEU A 296 -16.04 -9.10 18.98
N HIS A 297 -16.77 -9.47 17.94
CA HIS A 297 -16.19 -10.12 16.75
C HIS A 297 -15.70 -9.03 15.78
N VAL A 298 -14.40 -8.74 15.83
CA VAL A 298 -13.74 -8.01 14.73
C VAL A 298 -13.24 -9.06 13.74
N GLU A 299 -13.95 -9.22 12.64
CA GLU A 299 -13.49 -10.05 11.51
C GLU A 299 -12.30 -9.38 10.82
N ASN A 300 -11.10 -9.49 11.41
CA ASN A 300 -9.88 -9.54 10.61
C ASN A 300 -8.85 -10.51 11.24
N PRO A 301 -9.13 -11.82 11.21
CA PRO A 301 -8.21 -12.84 11.70
C PRO A 301 -6.86 -12.83 10.96
N GLU A 302 -6.85 -12.31 9.72
CA GLU A 302 -5.67 -12.23 8.87
C GLU A 302 -4.70 -11.16 9.36
N ALA A 303 -5.17 -9.97 9.77
CA ALA A 303 -4.32 -8.93 10.35
C ALA A 303 -3.63 -9.40 11.64
N THR A 304 -4.33 -10.14 12.51
CA THR A 304 -3.73 -10.72 13.72
C THR A 304 -2.73 -11.83 13.40
N LYS A 305 -3.04 -12.69 12.41
CA LYS A 305 -2.11 -13.72 11.92
C LYS A 305 -0.87 -13.10 11.28
N LEU A 306 -1.01 -12.08 10.44
CA LEU A 306 0.08 -11.32 9.82
C LEU A 306 0.94 -10.63 10.86
N ALA A 307 0.36 -9.94 11.84
CA ALA A 307 1.10 -9.33 12.93
C ALA A 307 1.89 -10.38 13.73
N THR A 308 1.30 -11.55 13.98
CA THR A 308 1.97 -12.66 14.66
C THR A 308 3.08 -13.26 13.79
N LEU A 309 2.86 -13.38 12.49
CA LEU A 309 3.83 -13.94 11.55
C LEU A 309 5.03 -13.00 11.36
N HIS A 310 4.79 -11.70 11.16
CA HIS A 310 5.84 -10.68 11.17
C HIS A 310 6.62 -10.63 12.49
N SER A 311 5.91 -10.81 13.61
CA SER A 311 6.50 -10.90 14.95
C SER A 311 7.49 -12.07 15.10
N HIS A 312 7.18 -13.22 14.48
CA HIS A 312 8.04 -14.41 14.49
C HIS A 312 9.16 -14.33 13.44
N SER A 313 8.88 -13.80 12.25
CA SER A 313 9.82 -13.76 11.13
C SER A 313 10.87 -12.65 11.25
N CYS A 314 10.57 -11.56 11.99
CA CYS A 314 11.52 -10.49 12.24
C CYS A 314 11.52 -10.10 13.73
N PRO A 315 12.24 -10.85 14.58
CA PRO A 315 12.34 -10.56 16.01
C PRO A 315 12.89 -9.16 16.31
N ALA A 316 13.62 -8.56 15.36
CA ALA A 316 14.13 -7.19 15.45
C ALA A 316 13.02 -6.13 15.46
N LEU A 317 11.82 -6.41 14.95
CA LEU A 317 10.64 -5.54 15.11
C LEU A 317 10.16 -5.47 16.57
N HIS A 318 10.54 -6.46 17.39
CA HIS A 318 10.32 -6.46 18.85
C HIS A 318 11.52 -5.91 19.62
N PHE A 319 12.47 -5.25 18.95
CA PHE A 319 13.58 -4.62 19.63
C PHE A 319 13.07 -3.53 20.56
N THR A 320 12.99 -3.87 21.84
CA THR A 320 12.89 -2.90 22.91
C THR A 320 14.31 -2.47 23.22
N ALA A 321 14.63 -1.19 22.97
CA ALA A 321 15.95 -0.69 23.30
C ALA A 321 16.25 -0.97 24.80
N PRO A 322 17.44 -1.47 25.15
CA PRO A 322 17.73 -1.95 26.51
C PRO A 322 17.41 -0.93 27.60
N HIS A 323 17.57 0.37 27.31
CA HIS A 323 17.27 1.47 28.23
C HIS A 323 15.76 1.69 28.48
N ILE A 324 14.87 1.17 27.62
CA ILE A 324 13.41 1.18 27.81
C ILE A 324 12.96 -0.05 28.59
N ALA A 325 13.55 -1.22 28.32
CA ALA A 325 13.22 -2.48 28.99
C ALA A 325 13.50 -2.47 30.52
N LEU A 326 14.43 -1.62 30.96
CA LEU A 326 14.81 -1.47 32.37
C LEU A 326 13.81 -0.65 33.21
N GLY A 327 12.76 -0.11 32.58
CA GLY A 327 11.77 0.76 33.20
C GLY A 327 12.33 2.14 33.53
N VAL A 328 11.47 3.17 33.48
CA VAL A 328 11.83 4.58 33.73
C VAL A 328 12.43 4.78 35.14
N GLY A 329 12.21 3.83 36.07
CA GLY A 329 12.60 3.93 37.48
C GLY A 329 14.05 3.58 37.84
N THR A 330 14.87 3.04 36.92
CA THR A 330 16.28 2.71 37.23
C THR A 330 17.31 3.65 36.59
N LEU A 331 16.87 4.62 35.77
CA LEU A 331 17.72 5.60 35.07
C LEU A 331 18.28 6.73 35.98
N PHE A 332 18.32 6.55 37.30
CA PHE A 332 18.72 7.60 38.26
C PHE A 332 20.22 7.68 38.57
N GLU A 333 21.07 7.38 37.59
CA GLU A 333 22.37 8.05 37.47
C GLU A 333 22.45 8.71 36.09
N PHE A 334 21.54 9.65 35.81
CA PHE A 334 21.76 10.57 34.70
C PHE A 334 23.12 11.23 34.91
N ASP A 335 23.98 11.12 33.90
CA ASP A 335 25.06 12.06 33.69
C ASP A 335 24.44 13.46 33.77
N LYS A 336 24.64 14.14 34.91
CA LYS A 336 24.11 15.49 35.18
C LYS A 336 24.88 16.54 34.39
N THR A 337 25.86 16.16 33.57
CA THR A 337 26.44 17.09 32.62
C THR A 337 25.36 17.53 31.64
N PHE A 338 25.10 18.82 31.63
CA PHE A 338 24.14 19.41 30.71
C PHE A 338 24.60 19.13 29.28
N ARG A 339 23.84 18.30 28.56
CA ARG A 339 24.02 18.06 27.13
C ARG A 339 22.69 18.31 26.44
N ARG A 340 22.74 18.99 25.28
CA ARG A 340 21.54 19.18 24.46
C ARG A 340 21.02 17.81 24.01
N LEU A 341 19.72 17.57 24.19
CA LEU A 341 19.03 16.39 23.69
C LEU A 341 19.06 16.40 22.16
N ARG A 342 19.55 15.33 21.54
CA ARG A 342 19.65 15.23 20.08
C ARG A 342 18.33 14.76 19.50
N ILE A 343 17.74 15.56 18.63
CA ILE A 343 16.50 15.23 17.92
C ILE A 343 16.76 15.29 16.42
N GLY A 344 16.32 14.25 15.70
CA GLY A 344 16.41 14.15 14.25
C GLY A 344 15.04 14.28 13.61
N PHE A 345 14.92 15.08 12.55
CA PHE A 345 13.75 15.09 11.68
C PHE A 345 14.17 14.53 10.32
N MET A 346 13.44 13.54 9.80
CA MET A 346 13.77 12.89 8.53
C MET A 346 12.64 13.01 7.53
N SER A 347 12.92 13.54 6.33
CA SER A 347 11.96 13.55 5.22
C SER A 347 12.65 13.88 3.90
N LYS A 348 12.16 13.30 2.80
CA LYS A 348 12.49 13.76 1.45
C LYS A 348 11.78 15.07 1.08
N PHE A 349 10.77 15.47 1.85
CA PHE A 349 9.87 16.58 1.54
C PHE A 349 10.12 17.84 2.38
N PHE A 350 11.32 18.02 2.93
CA PHE A 350 11.73 19.29 3.54
C PHE A 350 12.10 20.31 2.47
N VAL A 351 11.15 20.59 1.59
CA VAL A 351 11.27 21.48 0.42
C VAL A 351 10.27 22.64 0.57
N PRO A 352 10.49 23.80 -0.10
CA PRO A 352 9.73 25.01 0.20
C PRO A 352 8.21 24.93 0.03
N ASN A 353 7.75 24.18 -0.97
CA ASN A 353 6.35 24.13 -1.42
C ASN A 353 5.66 22.80 -1.11
N HIS A 354 6.08 22.10 -0.07
CA HIS A 354 5.43 20.87 0.37
C HIS A 354 4.86 21.03 1.78
N ALA A 355 3.69 20.44 2.03
CA ALA A 355 2.97 20.56 3.29
C ALA A 355 3.84 20.21 4.52
N HIS A 356 4.69 19.18 4.39
CA HIS A 356 5.63 18.78 5.44
C HIS A 356 6.65 19.88 5.78
N GLY A 357 7.24 20.51 4.76
CA GLY A 357 8.16 21.62 4.96
C GLY A 357 7.45 22.83 5.56
N MET A 358 6.28 23.19 5.04
CA MET A 358 5.48 24.33 5.51
C MET A 358 5.08 24.19 6.99
N LEU A 359 4.61 23.00 7.41
CA LEU A 359 4.18 22.75 8.79
C LEU A 359 5.37 22.71 9.77
N LEU A 360 6.47 22.06 9.39
CA LEU A 360 7.60 21.86 10.30
C LEU A 360 8.55 23.05 10.37
N ARG A 361 8.55 23.95 9.38
CA ARG A 361 9.38 25.17 9.39
C ARG A 361 9.16 25.98 10.66
N GLY A 362 7.90 26.17 11.06
CA GLY A 362 7.56 26.89 12.30
C GLY A 362 8.05 26.16 13.55
N VAL A 363 7.88 24.83 13.61
CA VAL A 363 8.33 24.01 14.75
C VAL A 363 9.85 24.08 14.91
N LEU A 364 10.61 23.88 13.83
CA LEU A 364 12.06 23.91 13.85
C LEU A 364 12.61 25.28 14.30
N ALA A 365 12.00 26.36 13.82
CA ALA A 365 12.40 27.72 14.17
C ALA A 365 12.18 28.06 15.66
N HIS A 366 11.20 27.42 16.32
CA HIS A 366 10.84 27.71 17.71
C HIS A 366 11.31 26.66 18.72
N LEU A 367 12.00 25.60 18.28
CA LEU A 367 12.59 24.63 19.20
C LEU A 367 13.62 25.29 20.11
N ASN A 368 13.54 25.04 21.42
CA ASN A 368 14.49 25.59 22.38
C ASN A 368 15.90 25.02 22.15
N ARG A 369 16.76 25.82 21.54
CA ARG A 369 18.12 25.42 21.15
C ARG A 369 19.09 25.31 22.30
N GLN A 370 18.72 25.79 23.49
CA GLN A 370 19.50 25.52 24.71
C GLN A 370 19.29 24.07 25.16
N LEU A 371 18.10 23.50 24.92
CA LEU A 371 17.75 22.15 25.33
C LEU A 371 18.00 21.11 24.23
N PHE A 372 17.83 21.48 22.95
CA PHE A 372 17.84 20.54 21.84
C PHE A 372 18.94 20.84 20.81
N HIS A 373 19.58 19.77 20.35
CA HIS A 373 20.42 19.75 19.15
C HIS A 373 19.62 19.11 18.02
N VAL A 374 19.36 19.86 16.95
CA VAL A 374 18.41 19.48 15.89
C VAL A 374 19.16 19.11 14.62
N THR A 375 18.99 17.88 14.15
CA THR A 375 19.52 17.41 12.86
C THR A 375 18.38 17.23 11.86
N LEU A 376 18.48 17.80 10.67
CA LEU A 376 17.67 17.39 9.53
C LEU A 376 18.36 16.25 8.80
N VAL A 377 17.60 15.21 8.47
CA VAL A 377 18.05 14.09 7.67
C VAL A 377 17.22 14.11 6.39
N VAL A 378 17.86 14.41 5.27
CA VAL A 378 17.20 14.64 3.99
C VAL A 378 17.57 13.53 3.04
N VAL A 379 16.58 12.99 2.34
CA VAL A 379 16.83 12.09 1.22
C VAL A 379 16.96 12.96 -0.05
N PRO A 380 18.03 12.83 -0.84
CA PRO A 380 18.34 13.72 -1.94
C PRO A 380 17.30 13.60 -3.05
N ASP A 381 16.82 14.75 -3.50
CA ASP A 381 16.02 14.91 -4.71
C ASP A 381 16.79 15.85 -5.67
N PRO A 382 17.18 15.41 -6.87
CA PRO A 382 17.91 16.24 -7.83
C PRO A 382 17.14 17.49 -8.27
N GLN A 383 15.81 17.47 -8.19
CA GLN A 383 14.95 18.54 -8.69
C GLN A 383 14.57 19.55 -7.61
N GLN A 384 14.71 19.20 -6.33
CA GLN A 384 14.25 20.04 -5.23
C GLN A 384 15.28 20.12 -4.10
N GLN A 385 15.75 21.34 -3.84
CA GLN A 385 16.66 21.61 -2.73
C GLN A 385 15.90 21.70 -1.40
N VAL A 386 16.62 21.38 -0.32
CA VAL A 386 16.11 21.54 1.05
C VAL A 386 15.71 23.00 1.28
N ASP A 387 14.57 23.18 1.95
CA ASP A 387 14.09 24.50 2.34
C ASP A 387 15.15 25.24 3.17
N ALA A 388 15.60 26.39 2.66
CA ALA A 388 16.67 27.15 3.29
C ALA A 388 16.31 27.62 4.71
N GLY A 389 15.03 27.92 4.96
CA GLY A 389 14.55 28.30 6.29
C GLY A 389 14.63 27.15 7.29
N MET A 390 14.27 25.93 6.87
CA MET A 390 14.40 24.73 7.69
C MET A 390 15.87 24.37 7.93
N ALA A 391 16.71 24.43 6.89
CA ALA A 391 18.14 24.17 7.01
C ALA A 391 18.81 25.15 7.98
N ALA A 392 18.49 26.45 7.89
CA ALA A 392 18.99 27.46 8.82
C ALA A 392 18.45 27.26 10.25
N ALA A 393 17.26 26.69 10.39
CA ALA A 393 16.66 26.32 11.66
C ALA A 393 17.17 24.98 12.20
N ALA A 394 18.22 24.37 11.65
CA ALA A 394 18.82 23.13 12.12
C ALA A 394 20.28 23.33 12.55
N ASP A 395 20.77 22.54 13.51
CA ASP A 395 22.20 22.57 13.88
C ASP A 395 23.06 21.77 12.87
N ALA A 396 22.44 20.81 12.18
CA ALA A 396 23.07 20.02 11.13
C ALA A 396 22.04 19.58 10.09
N VAL A 397 22.46 19.48 8.83
CA VAL A 397 21.70 18.88 7.74
C VAL A 397 22.53 17.73 7.19
N LYS A 398 22.01 16.51 7.27
CA LYS A 398 22.61 15.30 6.72
C LYS A 398 21.81 14.85 5.51
N VAL A 399 22.45 14.81 4.36
CA VAL A 399 21.85 14.26 3.13
C VAL A 399 22.21 12.79 3.05
N LEU A 400 21.22 11.90 3.09
CA LEU A 400 21.41 10.47 2.97
C LEU A 400 21.74 10.09 1.52
N SER A 401 22.45 8.99 1.30
CA SER A 401 22.57 8.45 -0.05
C SER A 401 21.36 7.56 -0.37
N MET A 402 20.90 7.56 -1.62
CA MET A 402 19.88 6.60 -2.10
C MET A 402 20.42 5.17 -2.21
N HIS A 403 21.74 4.97 -2.08
CA HIS A 403 22.36 3.65 -2.10
C HIS A 403 22.79 3.23 -0.70
N LEU A 404 22.23 2.11 -0.22
CA LEU A 404 22.51 1.56 1.11
C LEU A 404 24.02 1.40 1.37
N ALA A 405 24.81 1.08 0.34
CA ALA A 405 26.26 0.89 0.39
C ALA A 405 27.05 2.13 0.87
N HIS A 406 26.50 3.34 0.73
CA HIS A 406 27.16 4.59 1.15
C HIS A 406 26.72 5.06 2.54
N SER A 407 25.82 4.34 3.22
CA SER A 407 25.18 4.77 4.48
C SER A 407 25.94 4.33 5.74
N GLN A 408 27.07 3.62 5.59
CA GLN A 408 27.88 3.07 6.69
C GLN A 408 29.05 3.98 7.13
N GLN A 409 29.17 5.18 6.55
CA GLN A 409 30.11 6.23 6.98
C GLN A 409 29.32 7.38 7.62
#